data_AF-A0A964P250-F1
#
_entry.id   AF-A0A964P250-F1
#
_cell.length_a   1.000
_cell.length_b   1.000
_cell.length_c   1.000
_cell.angle_alpha   90.00
_cell.angle_beta   90.00
_cell.angle_gamma   90.00
#
_symmetry.space_group_name_H-M   'P 1'
#
loop_
_entity.id
_entity.type
_entity.pdbx_description
1 polymer ?
#
loop_
_entity_poly.entity_id
_entity_poly.type
_entity_poly.pdbx_seq_one_letter_code
_entity_poly.pdbx_strand_id
1 'polypeptide(L)'
;MLIRLPRRPHIGILELHGALGSTIRANTYYQILDRLERSARIGCVLLDIDSPGGSVSASESLYLKVIRLRQKKPVVAFIRGAGASGAYLVACAASRIVAQPGAIVGSIGVISLRPVVGELMQRLGVSVSVNKSGPLKDMGAFYRPSTPEEDAKMQSLVNELFEDMVQRVAEARHRTVAQVREVATGEVFTARRAVNLGLVDELGDFDTALDSAASLGNMPRRVSYVRPPRPARLRLLDRFVGWAMESVEEETATVVGRRLWYM
;
A
#
# COMPACT_ATOMS: atom_id res chain seq x y z
N MET A 1 -4.70 -39.05 21.06
CA MET A 1 -4.51 -38.63 19.65
C MET A 1 -5.36 -37.39 19.41
N LEU A 2 -4.79 -36.18 19.49
CA LEU A 2 -5.55 -34.94 19.28
C LEU A 2 -5.82 -34.78 17.78
N ILE A 3 -7.05 -35.07 17.35
CA ILE A 3 -7.54 -34.76 16.01
C ILE A 3 -7.53 -33.23 15.87
N ARG A 4 -6.46 -32.67 15.27
CA ARG A 4 -6.46 -31.28 14.82
C ARG A 4 -7.40 -31.20 13.62
N LEU A 5 -8.67 -30.87 13.87
CA LEU A 5 -9.61 -30.49 12.81
C LEU A 5 -8.93 -29.42 11.92
N PRO A 6 -9.05 -29.51 10.58
CA PRO A 6 -8.56 -28.46 9.71
C PRO A 6 -9.24 -27.14 10.10
N ARG A 7 -8.45 -26.11 10.40
CA ARG A 7 -9.00 -24.77 10.63
C ARG A 7 -9.74 -24.35 9.37
N ARG A 8 -11.05 -24.10 9.49
CA ARG A 8 -11.90 -23.66 8.39
C ARG A 8 -11.26 -22.45 7.69
N PRO A 9 -11.29 -22.39 6.34
CA PRO A 9 -10.72 -21.27 5.62
C PRO A 9 -11.43 -19.97 6.01
N HIS A 10 -10.69 -18.86 6.00
CA HIS A 10 -11.13 -17.54 6.43
C HIS A 10 -10.53 -16.44 5.55
N ILE A 11 -10.97 -15.20 5.75
CA ILE A 11 -10.53 -14.02 5.02
C ILE A 11 -9.24 -13.50 5.65
N GLY A 12 -8.19 -13.36 4.84
CA GLY A 12 -6.94 -12.72 5.23
C GLY A 12 -6.98 -11.24 4.91
N ILE A 13 -6.94 -10.38 5.94
CA ILE A 13 -6.98 -8.92 5.76
C ILE A 13 -5.54 -8.39 5.78
N LEU A 14 -5.15 -7.68 4.72
CA LEU A 14 -3.84 -7.05 4.60
C LEU A 14 -4.00 -5.53 4.50
N GLU A 15 -3.49 -4.83 5.50
CA GLU A 15 -3.51 -3.36 5.57
C GLU A 15 -2.40 -2.76 4.70
N LEU A 16 -2.80 -2.06 3.63
CA LEU A 16 -1.96 -1.24 2.77
C LEU A 16 -2.16 0.23 3.13
N HIS A 17 -1.72 0.60 4.34
CA HIS A 17 -1.84 1.96 4.87
C HIS A 17 -0.51 2.74 4.74
N GLY A 18 -0.59 3.95 4.18
CA GLY A 18 0.55 4.84 3.96
C GLY A 18 1.20 4.72 2.58
N ALA A 19 2.30 5.46 2.36
CA ALA A 19 2.92 5.54 1.05
C ALA A 19 3.69 4.26 0.65
N LEU A 20 3.53 3.85 -0.61
CA LEU A 20 4.21 2.72 -1.24
C LEU A 20 5.69 3.03 -1.45
N GLY A 21 6.56 2.13 -0.98
CA GLY A 21 8.02 2.26 -1.04
C GLY A 21 8.65 2.83 0.23
N SER A 22 7.94 3.63 1.02
CA SER A 22 8.42 4.14 2.31
C SER A 22 7.81 3.36 3.48
N THR A 23 6.53 3.60 3.76
CA THR A 23 5.78 2.94 4.85
C THR A 23 5.48 1.50 4.46
N ILE A 24 4.93 1.31 3.27
CA ILE A 24 4.63 0.00 2.69
C ILE A 24 5.86 -0.46 1.90
N ARG A 25 6.75 -1.21 2.57
CA ARG A 25 7.96 -1.74 1.94
C ARG A 25 7.64 -2.90 1.02
N ALA A 26 7.86 -2.72 -0.29
CA ALA A 26 7.49 -3.68 -1.33
C ALA A 26 7.91 -5.12 -1.00
N ASN A 27 9.18 -5.35 -0.65
CA ASN A 27 9.67 -6.71 -0.35
C ASN A 27 8.92 -7.36 0.84
N THR A 28 8.69 -6.62 1.91
CA THR A 28 7.97 -7.13 3.09
C THR A 28 6.53 -7.52 2.72
N TYR A 29 5.83 -6.65 2.00
CA TYR A 29 4.45 -6.88 1.59
C TYR A 29 4.32 -7.96 0.51
N TYR A 30 5.29 -8.05 -0.39
CA TYR A 30 5.39 -9.13 -1.38
C TYR A 30 5.50 -10.50 -0.68
N GLN A 31 6.34 -10.61 0.36
CA GLN A 31 6.46 -11.83 1.15
C GLN A 31 5.18 -12.17 1.92
N ILE A 32 4.46 -11.16 2.41
CA ILE A 32 3.16 -11.38 3.07
C ILE A 32 2.14 -11.92 2.07
N LEU A 33 2.02 -11.29 0.89
CA LEU A 33 1.15 -11.76 -0.18
C LEU A 33 1.53 -13.18 -0.62
N ASP A 34 2.82 -13.53 -0.64
CA ASP A 34 3.29 -14.89 -0.93
C ASP A 34 2.85 -15.91 0.14
N ARG A 35 2.89 -15.54 1.41
CA ARG A 35 2.35 -16.38 2.50
C ARG A 35 0.83 -16.53 2.42
N LEU A 36 0.13 -15.44 2.10
CA LEU A 36 -1.33 -15.45 1.89
C LEU A 36 -1.69 -16.38 0.74
N GLU A 37 -0.95 -16.32 -0.37
CA GLU A 37 -1.12 -17.19 -1.53
C GLU A 37 -0.99 -18.67 -1.17
N ARG A 38 0.09 -19.04 -0.46
CA ARG A 38 0.40 -20.43 -0.09
C ARG A 38 -0.45 -21.00 1.05
N SER A 39 -1.11 -20.15 1.83
CA SER A 39 -1.89 -20.60 2.98
C SER A 39 -3.23 -21.21 2.55
N ALA A 40 -3.40 -22.52 2.76
CA ALA A 40 -4.68 -23.21 2.58
C ALA A 40 -5.78 -22.75 3.57
N ARG A 41 -5.40 -22.03 4.63
CA ARG A 41 -6.36 -21.46 5.59
C ARG A 41 -6.96 -20.13 5.12
N ILE A 42 -6.36 -19.49 4.12
CA ILE A 42 -6.86 -18.24 3.55
C ILE A 42 -7.58 -18.57 2.26
N GLY A 43 -8.91 -18.44 2.26
CA GLY A 43 -9.73 -18.68 1.07
C GLY A 43 -10.04 -17.41 0.28
N CYS A 44 -9.94 -16.23 0.89
CA CYS A 44 -10.02 -14.94 0.21
C CYS A 44 -9.07 -13.94 0.89
N VAL A 45 -8.55 -12.99 0.12
CA VAL A 45 -7.74 -11.88 0.64
C VAL A 45 -8.51 -10.57 0.48
N LEU A 46 -8.60 -9.80 1.56
CA LEU A 46 -9.10 -8.43 1.55
C LEU A 46 -7.91 -7.48 1.71
N LEU A 47 -7.65 -6.66 0.68
CA LEU A 47 -6.69 -5.56 0.76
C LEU A 47 -7.42 -4.35 1.34
N ASP A 48 -7.08 -3.96 2.57
CA ASP A 48 -7.59 -2.73 3.20
C ASP A 48 -6.64 -1.58 2.84
N ILE A 49 -7.06 -0.72 1.92
CA ILE A 49 -6.21 0.27 1.25
C ILE A 49 -6.54 1.66 1.79
N ASP A 50 -5.51 2.31 2.32
CA ASP A 50 -5.52 3.73 2.65
C ASP A 50 -4.15 4.34 2.33
N SER A 51 -3.95 4.64 1.04
CA SER A 51 -2.65 5.00 0.49
C SER A 51 -2.75 6.05 -0.63
N PRO A 52 -1.88 7.06 -0.62
CA PRO A 52 -1.77 8.02 -1.73
C PRO A 52 -1.02 7.46 -2.94
N GLY A 53 -0.55 6.20 -2.89
CA GLY A 53 0.40 5.64 -3.84
C GLY A 53 1.84 5.81 -3.37
N GLY A 54 2.78 6.01 -4.31
CA GLY A 54 4.20 6.17 -3.98
C GLY A 54 5.10 5.67 -5.11
N SER A 55 6.15 4.94 -4.76
CA SER A 55 7.13 4.42 -5.71
C SER A 55 6.48 3.57 -6.81
N VAL A 56 6.80 3.86 -8.07
CA VAL A 56 6.31 3.12 -9.25
C VAL A 56 6.72 1.64 -9.16
N SER A 57 7.98 1.35 -8.86
CA SER A 57 8.48 -0.03 -8.75
C SER A 57 7.86 -0.80 -7.58
N ALA A 58 7.60 -0.13 -6.45
CA ALA A 58 6.87 -0.74 -5.34
C ALA A 58 5.43 -1.07 -5.73
N SER A 59 4.75 -0.14 -6.40
CA SER A 59 3.37 -0.29 -6.87
C SER A 59 3.25 -1.44 -7.88
N GLU A 60 4.16 -1.50 -8.86
CA GLU A 60 4.20 -2.56 -9.85
C GLU A 60 4.47 -3.94 -9.23
N SER A 61 5.45 -4.02 -8.31
CA SER A 61 5.77 -5.27 -7.63
C SER A 61 4.56 -5.86 -6.90
N LEU A 62 3.81 -5.00 -6.20
CA LEU A 62 2.59 -5.40 -5.51
C LEU A 62 1.45 -5.72 -6.48
N TYR A 63 1.25 -4.90 -7.52
CA TYR A 63 0.27 -5.15 -8.58
C TYR A 63 0.44 -6.55 -9.18
N LEU A 64 1.65 -6.87 -9.66
CA LEU A 64 1.95 -8.16 -10.28
C LEU A 64 1.75 -9.32 -9.29
N LYS A 65 2.09 -9.13 -8.01
CA LYS A 65 1.88 -10.15 -6.99
C LYS A 65 0.40 -10.37 -6.70
N VAL A 66 -0.40 -9.31 -6.63
CA VAL A 66 -1.85 -9.40 -6.42
C VAL A 66 -2.52 -10.06 -7.63
N ILE A 67 -2.11 -9.75 -8.86
CA ILE A 67 -2.57 -10.45 -10.07
C ILE A 67 -2.32 -11.96 -9.95
N ARG A 68 -1.10 -12.38 -9.59
CA ARG A 68 -0.76 -13.81 -9.41
C ARG A 68 -1.56 -14.46 -8.29
N LEU A 69 -1.75 -13.76 -7.17
CA LEU A 69 -2.57 -14.21 -6.05
C LEU A 69 -4.02 -14.44 -6.46
N ARG A 70 -4.60 -13.50 -7.23
CA ARG A 70 -5.98 -13.55 -7.74
C ARG A 70 -6.25 -14.79 -8.60
N GLN A 71 -5.24 -15.28 -9.32
CA GLN A 71 -5.37 -16.53 -10.10
C GLN A 71 -5.57 -17.78 -9.25
N LYS A 72 -5.25 -17.73 -7.95
CA LYS A 72 -5.37 -18.87 -7.03
C LYS A 72 -6.50 -18.73 -6.03
N LYS A 73 -6.81 -17.51 -5.61
CA LYS A 73 -7.89 -17.22 -4.67
C LYS A 73 -8.42 -15.82 -4.88
N PRO A 74 -9.72 -15.57 -4.64
CA PRO A 74 -10.30 -14.25 -4.79
C PRO A 74 -9.58 -13.19 -3.96
N VAL A 75 -9.43 -12.01 -4.53
CA VAL A 75 -8.92 -10.82 -3.86
C VAL A 75 -9.96 -9.71 -3.98
N VAL A 76 -10.31 -9.09 -2.86
CA VAL A 76 -11.13 -7.87 -2.81
C VAL A 76 -10.23 -6.73 -2.38
N ALA A 77 -10.34 -5.58 -3.05
CA ALA A 77 -9.75 -4.34 -2.58
C ALA A 77 -10.83 -3.49 -1.92
N PHE A 78 -10.57 -3.02 -0.70
CA PHE A 78 -11.38 -2.02 -0.02
C PHE A 78 -10.60 -0.73 0.06
N ILE A 79 -11.09 0.32 -0.61
CA ILE A 79 -10.52 1.66 -0.50
C ILE A 79 -11.22 2.38 0.65
N ARG A 80 -10.53 2.47 1.79
CA ARG A 80 -11.03 3.07 3.02
C ARG A 80 -11.03 4.59 2.97
N GLY A 81 -9.86 5.17 2.72
CA GLY A 81 -9.63 6.62 2.71
C GLY A 81 -9.11 7.06 1.36
N ALA A 82 -7.87 6.70 1.04
CA ALA A 82 -7.26 6.93 -0.26
C ALA A 82 -6.90 5.62 -0.98
N GLY A 83 -7.20 5.56 -2.27
CA GLY A 83 -6.73 4.53 -3.18
C GLY A 83 -6.31 5.23 -4.46
N ALA A 84 -5.21 5.96 -4.39
CA ALA A 84 -4.75 6.90 -5.42
C ALA A 84 -3.41 6.47 -6.03
N SER A 85 -3.16 6.87 -7.28
CA SER A 85 -1.91 6.64 -8.02
C SER A 85 -1.49 5.17 -7.97
N GLY A 86 -0.27 4.86 -7.54
CA GLY A 86 0.22 3.49 -7.43
C GLY A 86 -0.63 2.57 -6.56
N ALA A 87 -1.35 3.09 -5.56
CA ALA A 87 -2.25 2.28 -4.73
C ALA A 87 -3.55 1.92 -5.48
N TYR A 88 -4.05 2.84 -6.33
CA TYR A 88 -5.15 2.54 -7.23
C TYR A 88 -4.76 1.43 -8.21
N LEU A 89 -3.54 1.48 -8.76
CA LEU A 89 -3.02 0.41 -9.61
C LEU A 89 -3.06 -0.94 -8.89
N VAL A 90 -2.59 -1.02 -7.63
CA VAL A 90 -2.67 -2.25 -6.82
C VAL A 90 -4.12 -2.68 -6.59
N ALA A 91 -5.04 -1.75 -6.33
CA ALA A 91 -6.47 -2.05 -6.18
C ALA A 91 -7.07 -2.66 -7.45
N CYS A 92 -6.69 -2.16 -8.64
CA CYS A 92 -7.10 -2.71 -9.94
C CYS A 92 -6.73 -4.19 -10.11
N ALA A 93 -5.67 -4.68 -9.46
CA ALA A 93 -5.31 -6.10 -9.52
C ALA A 93 -6.31 -7.03 -8.82
N ALA A 94 -7.21 -6.51 -7.98
CA ALA A 94 -8.23 -7.30 -7.30
C ALA A 94 -9.32 -7.81 -8.25
N SER A 95 -10.18 -8.72 -7.77
CA SER A 95 -11.39 -9.17 -8.48
C SER A 95 -12.53 -8.16 -8.36
N ARG A 96 -12.56 -7.40 -7.26
CA ARG A 96 -13.59 -6.41 -6.96
C ARG A 96 -12.98 -5.28 -6.13
N ILE A 97 -13.35 -4.05 -6.44
CA ILE A 97 -13.00 -2.83 -5.71
C ILE A 97 -14.26 -2.29 -5.05
N VAL A 98 -14.30 -2.36 -3.72
CA VAL A 98 -15.28 -1.66 -2.89
C VAL A 98 -14.62 -0.39 -2.36
N ALA A 99 -15.32 0.74 -2.36
CA ALA A 99 -14.77 1.98 -1.81
C ALA A 99 -15.76 2.70 -0.91
N GLN A 100 -15.25 3.27 0.18
CA GLN A 100 -16.05 4.15 1.04
C GLN A 100 -16.54 5.35 0.21
N PRO A 101 -17.80 5.81 0.34
CA PRO A 101 -18.34 6.86 -0.54
C PRO A 101 -17.54 8.16 -0.56
N GLY A 102 -16.89 8.51 0.56
CA GLY A 102 -16.02 9.69 0.69
C GLY A 102 -14.55 9.44 0.34
N ALA A 103 -14.17 8.22 -0.04
CA ALA A 103 -12.79 7.90 -0.37
C ALA A 103 -12.34 8.61 -1.65
N ILE A 104 -11.03 8.85 -1.73
CA ILE A 104 -10.35 9.48 -2.85
C ILE A 104 -9.71 8.39 -3.72
N VAL A 105 -10.08 8.35 -5.00
CA VAL A 105 -9.68 7.35 -5.98
C VAL A 105 -9.16 8.03 -7.24
N GLY A 106 -8.36 7.34 -8.05
CA GLY A 106 -7.82 7.89 -9.28
C GLY A 106 -6.37 8.34 -9.07
N SER A 107 -6.05 9.59 -9.40
CA SER A 107 -4.67 10.06 -9.52
C SER A 107 -3.85 9.17 -10.45
N ILE A 108 -4.47 8.69 -11.52
CA ILE A 108 -3.83 7.86 -12.53
C ILE A 108 -2.86 8.76 -13.30
N GLY A 109 -1.58 8.61 -13.00
CA GLY A 109 -0.53 9.53 -13.43
C GLY A 109 0.81 9.20 -12.78
N VAL A 110 1.87 9.71 -13.39
CA VAL A 110 3.25 9.58 -12.91
C VAL A 110 3.85 10.98 -12.83
N ILE A 111 4.53 11.27 -11.73
CA ILE A 111 5.23 12.55 -11.54
C ILE A 111 6.68 12.29 -11.13
N SER A 112 7.57 13.17 -11.58
CA SER A 112 8.95 13.27 -11.10
C SER A 112 9.11 14.63 -10.44
N LEU A 113 9.35 14.63 -9.12
CA LEU A 113 9.55 15.86 -8.35
C LEU A 113 11.03 15.98 -7.96
N ARG A 114 11.62 17.13 -8.25
CA ARG A 114 13.01 17.45 -7.87
C ARG A 114 13.11 18.85 -7.28
N PRO A 115 13.46 18.99 -6.00
CA PRO A 115 13.85 20.28 -5.44
C PRO A 115 15.18 20.76 -6.04
N VAL A 116 15.24 22.05 -6.41
CA VAL A 116 16.47 22.70 -6.88
C VAL A 116 16.84 23.79 -5.89
N VAL A 117 18.02 23.66 -5.26
CA VAL A 117 18.49 24.52 -4.16
C VAL A 117 19.87 25.13 -4.44
N GLY A 118 20.33 25.09 -5.69
CA GLY A 118 21.65 25.60 -6.09
C GLY A 118 21.88 27.06 -5.68
N GLU A 119 20.89 27.93 -5.87
CA GLU A 119 20.99 29.34 -5.47
C GLU A 119 21.13 29.52 -3.95
N LEU A 120 20.37 28.73 -3.16
CA LEU A 120 20.48 28.75 -1.71
C LEU A 120 21.89 28.32 -1.26
N MET A 121 22.43 27.25 -1.87
CA MET A 121 23.77 26.77 -1.58
C MET A 121 24.83 27.84 -1.89
N GLN A 122 24.70 28.52 -3.03
CA GLN A 122 25.60 29.60 -3.42
C GLN A 122 25.60 30.76 -2.41
N ARG A 123 24.41 31.17 -1.91
CA ARG A 123 24.29 32.20 -0.87
C ARG A 123 24.95 31.80 0.45
N LEU A 124 25.02 30.51 0.75
CA LEU A 124 25.71 29.96 1.91
C LEU A 124 27.22 29.73 1.68
N GLY A 125 27.74 30.09 0.50
CA GLY A 125 29.15 29.88 0.14
C GLY A 125 29.50 28.42 -0.17
N VAL A 126 28.51 27.57 -0.45
CA VAL A 126 28.71 26.15 -0.79
C VAL A 126 28.70 25.96 -2.30
N SER A 127 29.81 25.44 -2.83
CA SER A 127 29.96 25.10 -4.26
C SER A 127 30.04 23.59 -4.44
N VAL A 128 29.42 23.07 -5.51
CA VAL A 128 29.48 21.65 -5.90
C VAL A 128 30.27 21.52 -7.19
N SER A 129 31.32 20.70 -7.18
CA SER A 129 32.10 20.34 -8.37
C SER A 129 31.92 18.85 -8.67
N VAL A 130 31.68 18.51 -9.93
CA VAL A 130 31.29 17.15 -10.35
C VAL A 130 32.12 16.69 -11.52
N ASN A 131 32.87 15.60 -11.33
CA ASN A 131 33.51 14.85 -12.40
C ASN A 131 32.63 13.64 -12.72
N LYS A 132 32.19 13.51 -13.97
CA LYS A 132 31.21 12.48 -14.38
C LYS A 132 31.65 11.74 -15.63
N SER A 133 31.32 10.45 -15.67
CA SER A 133 31.64 9.55 -16.79
C SER A 133 30.74 9.72 -18.02
N GLY A 134 29.69 10.54 -17.92
CA GLY A 134 28.75 10.80 -19.01
C GLY A 134 27.85 11.99 -18.72
N PRO A 135 27.30 12.63 -19.76
CA PRO A 135 26.59 13.91 -19.62
C PRO A 135 25.36 13.83 -18.70
N LEU A 136 24.60 12.74 -18.75
CA LEU A 136 23.36 12.56 -17.98
C LEU A 136 23.57 11.93 -16.58
N LYS A 137 24.82 11.68 -16.15
CA LYS A 137 25.11 10.91 -14.92
C LYS A 137 24.65 11.62 -13.64
N ASP A 138 24.57 12.95 -13.68
CA ASP A 138 24.06 13.81 -12.62
C ASP A 138 22.71 14.45 -12.98
N MET A 139 22.00 13.89 -13.97
CA MET A 139 20.60 14.25 -14.21
C MET A 139 19.82 14.06 -12.90
N GLY A 140 19.05 15.07 -12.52
CA GLY A 140 18.37 15.09 -11.24
C GLY A 140 19.16 15.76 -10.10
N ALA A 141 20.31 16.37 -10.39
CA ALA A 141 21.09 17.14 -9.44
C ALA A 141 20.27 18.21 -8.70
N PHE A 142 20.25 18.23 -7.36
CA PHE A 142 19.54 19.27 -6.61
C PHE A 142 20.27 20.63 -6.60
N TYR A 143 21.56 20.65 -6.94
CA TYR A 143 22.45 21.81 -6.82
C TYR A 143 22.52 22.68 -8.09
N ARG A 144 21.77 22.36 -9.16
CA ARG A 144 21.70 23.17 -10.38
C ARG A 144 20.37 22.95 -11.14
N PRO A 145 19.97 23.88 -12.03
CA PRO A 145 18.89 23.63 -12.99
C PRO A 145 19.19 22.44 -13.90
N SER A 146 18.13 21.83 -14.45
CA SER A 146 18.28 20.82 -15.52
C SER A 146 18.77 21.48 -16.81
N THR A 147 19.42 20.72 -17.67
CA THR A 147 19.55 21.07 -19.09
C THR A 147 18.30 20.65 -19.88
N PRO A 148 18.07 21.20 -21.09
CA PRO A 148 16.98 20.74 -21.96
C PRO A 148 17.03 19.25 -22.30
N GLU A 149 18.24 18.68 -22.44
CA GLU A 149 18.44 17.24 -22.69
C GLU A 149 18.00 16.39 -21.48
N GLU A 150 18.33 16.85 -20.27
CA GLU A 150 17.94 16.19 -19.02
C GLU A 150 16.43 16.23 -18.80
N ASP A 151 15.78 17.37 -19.07
CA ASP A 151 14.33 17.50 -18.97
C ASP A 151 13.61 16.63 -19.99
N ALA A 152 14.07 16.62 -21.25
CA ALA A 152 13.52 15.73 -22.28
C ALA A 152 13.68 14.25 -21.89
N LYS A 153 14.85 13.87 -21.35
CA LYS A 153 15.08 12.49 -20.90
C LYS A 153 14.18 12.10 -19.73
N MET A 154 14.05 12.98 -18.73
CA MET A 154 13.17 12.73 -17.58
C MET A 154 11.71 12.65 -18.00
N GLN A 155 11.26 13.53 -18.90
CA GLN A 155 9.90 13.49 -19.43
C GLN A 155 9.62 12.21 -20.23
N SER A 156 10.57 11.70 -21.02
CA SER A 156 10.46 10.40 -21.69
C SER A 156 10.20 9.28 -20.68
N LEU A 157 10.96 9.24 -19.59
CA LEU A 157 10.80 8.23 -18.55
C LEU A 157 9.43 8.33 -17.86
N VAL A 158 8.97 9.56 -17.58
CA VAL A 158 7.63 9.78 -17.01
C VAL A 158 6.54 9.28 -17.97
N ASN A 159 6.67 9.58 -19.26
CA ASN A 159 5.72 9.15 -20.28
C ASN A 159 5.69 7.62 -20.41
N GLU A 160 6.84 6.96 -20.49
CA GLU A 160 6.96 5.49 -20.56
C GLU A 160 6.23 4.82 -19.38
N LEU A 161 6.50 5.27 -18.16
CA LEU A 161 5.87 4.73 -16.95
C LEU A 161 4.37 5.05 -16.87
N PHE A 162 3.95 6.20 -17.39
CA PHE A 162 2.53 6.57 -17.45
C PHE A 162 1.76 5.67 -18.44
N GLU A 163 2.33 5.40 -19.61
CA GLU A 163 1.73 4.49 -20.60
C GLU A 163 1.54 3.08 -20.03
N ASP A 164 2.54 2.56 -19.31
CA ASP A 164 2.44 1.28 -18.62
C ASP A 164 1.31 1.28 -17.58
N MET A 165 1.14 2.37 -16.83
CA MET A 165 0.05 2.50 -15.86
C MET A 165 -1.32 2.50 -16.55
N VAL A 166 -1.48 3.29 -17.62
CA VAL A 166 -2.73 3.36 -18.39
C VAL A 166 -3.09 1.99 -18.96
N GLN A 167 -2.12 1.30 -19.56
CA GLN A 167 -2.32 -0.05 -20.12
C GLN A 167 -2.80 -1.03 -19.05
N ARG A 168 -2.14 -1.07 -17.89
CA ARG A 168 -2.52 -1.97 -16.78
C ARG A 168 -3.91 -1.65 -16.22
N VAL A 169 -4.24 -0.38 -16.06
CA VAL A 169 -5.58 0.02 -15.60
C VAL A 169 -6.64 -0.38 -16.63
N ALA A 170 -6.36 -0.20 -17.93
CA ALA A 170 -7.26 -0.60 -19.01
C ALA A 170 -7.53 -2.12 -18.99
N GLU A 171 -6.48 -2.93 -18.92
CA GLU A 171 -6.58 -4.38 -18.82
C GLU A 171 -7.36 -4.83 -17.57
N ALA A 172 -7.01 -4.27 -16.42
CA ALA A 172 -7.57 -4.69 -15.14
C ALA A 172 -9.02 -4.25 -14.93
N ARG A 173 -9.43 -3.12 -15.52
CA ARG A 173 -10.81 -2.59 -15.44
C ARG A 173 -11.67 -2.95 -16.65
N HIS A 174 -11.14 -3.76 -17.57
CA HIS A 174 -11.81 -4.15 -18.81
C HIS A 174 -12.30 -2.95 -19.64
N ARG A 175 -11.41 -1.96 -19.81
CA ARG A 175 -11.63 -0.73 -20.57
C ARG A 175 -10.63 -0.63 -21.71
N THR A 176 -10.93 0.19 -22.72
CA THR A 176 -9.93 0.53 -23.72
C THR A 176 -8.93 1.53 -23.16
N VAL A 177 -7.71 1.55 -23.70
CA VAL A 177 -6.70 2.57 -23.36
C VAL A 177 -7.25 3.98 -23.56
N ALA A 178 -8.02 4.22 -24.63
CA ALA A 178 -8.65 5.50 -24.89
C ALA A 178 -9.60 5.94 -23.78
N GLN A 179 -10.47 5.04 -23.30
CA GLN A 179 -11.39 5.31 -22.18
C GLN A 179 -10.63 5.61 -20.88
N VAL A 180 -9.54 4.89 -20.61
CA VAL A 180 -8.73 5.16 -19.42
C VAL A 180 -8.02 6.50 -19.53
N ARG A 181 -7.56 6.91 -20.71
CA ARG A 181 -6.92 8.22 -20.92
C ARG A 181 -7.83 9.39 -20.58
N GLU A 182 -9.14 9.27 -20.81
CA GLU A 182 -10.12 10.32 -20.44
C GLU A 182 -10.13 10.62 -18.93
N VAL A 183 -9.76 9.64 -18.10
CA VAL A 183 -9.74 9.75 -16.64
C VAL A 183 -8.32 9.68 -16.05
N ALA A 184 -7.29 9.55 -16.89
CA ALA A 184 -5.89 9.47 -16.52
C ALA A 184 -5.18 10.83 -16.63
N THR A 185 -5.80 11.87 -16.09
CA THR A 185 -5.29 13.25 -16.07
C THR A 185 -4.40 13.54 -14.86
N GLY A 186 -4.26 12.59 -13.94
CA GLY A 186 -3.67 12.79 -12.62
C GLY A 186 -4.64 13.36 -11.58
N GLU A 187 -5.88 13.69 -11.95
CA GLU A 187 -6.90 14.15 -11.02
C GLU A 187 -7.39 13.03 -10.09
N VAL A 188 -7.86 13.45 -8.91
CA VAL A 188 -8.55 12.56 -7.98
C VAL A 188 -10.07 12.72 -8.08
N PHE A 189 -10.78 11.64 -7.81
CA PHE A 189 -12.23 11.59 -7.79
C PHE A 189 -12.71 11.05 -6.44
N THR A 190 -13.89 11.49 -6.01
CA THR A 190 -14.59 10.78 -4.93
C THR A 190 -14.99 9.39 -5.41
N ALA A 191 -15.08 8.41 -4.51
CA ALA A 191 -15.53 7.07 -4.85
C ALA A 191 -16.89 7.07 -5.57
N ARG A 192 -17.83 7.96 -5.16
CA ARG A 192 -19.13 8.12 -5.85
C ARG A 192 -18.96 8.43 -7.32
N ARG A 193 -18.07 9.36 -7.67
CA ARG A 193 -17.76 9.68 -9.07
C ARG A 193 -16.99 8.54 -9.74
N ALA A 194 -16.07 7.91 -9.02
CA ALA A 194 -15.25 6.81 -9.52
C ALA A 194 -16.09 5.60 -9.96
N VAL A 195 -17.21 5.31 -9.31
CA VAL A 195 -18.17 4.27 -9.77
C VAL A 195 -18.76 4.62 -11.13
N ASN A 196 -19.23 5.86 -11.31
CA ASN A 196 -19.79 6.32 -12.60
C ASN A 196 -18.73 6.31 -13.73
N LEU A 197 -17.46 6.51 -13.38
CA LEU A 197 -16.32 6.43 -14.30
C LEU A 197 -15.82 4.98 -14.51
N GLY A 198 -16.39 3.99 -13.84
CA GLY A 198 -15.99 2.59 -13.93
C GLY A 198 -14.66 2.25 -13.23
N LEU A 199 -14.16 3.14 -12.39
CA LEU A 199 -12.92 2.98 -11.63
C LEU A 199 -13.12 2.15 -10.35
N VAL A 200 -14.33 2.14 -9.80
CA VAL A 200 -14.73 1.37 -8.61
C VAL A 200 -15.93 0.52 -8.96
N ASP A 201 -16.03 -0.69 -8.40
CA ASP A 201 -17.14 -1.61 -8.68
C ASP A 201 -18.36 -1.33 -7.80
N GLU A 202 -18.14 -0.97 -6.54
CA GLU A 202 -19.20 -0.79 -5.56
C GLU A 202 -18.85 0.26 -4.49
N LEU A 203 -19.85 1.04 -4.09
CA LEU A 203 -19.75 1.88 -2.90
C LEU A 203 -20.15 1.06 -1.68
N GLY A 204 -19.34 1.10 -0.64
CA GLY A 204 -19.62 0.37 0.59
C GLY A 204 -18.65 0.70 1.69
N ASP A 205 -18.98 0.29 2.89
CA ASP A 205 -18.09 0.32 4.02
C ASP A 205 -17.24 -0.97 4.10
N PHE A 206 -16.52 -1.11 5.21
CA PHE A 206 -15.71 -2.30 5.45
C PHE A 206 -16.57 -3.57 5.54
N ASP A 207 -17.80 -3.47 6.03
CA ASP A 207 -18.70 -4.62 6.14
C ASP A 207 -19.12 -5.12 4.75
N THR A 208 -19.40 -4.21 3.82
CA THR A 208 -19.69 -4.50 2.42
C THR A 208 -18.52 -5.20 1.73
N ALA A 209 -17.29 -4.75 2.01
CA ALA A 209 -16.09 -5.38 1.47
C ALA A 209 -15.85 -6.79 2.05
N LEU A 210 -16.16 -7.00 3.33
CA LEU A 210 -16.14 -8.31 3.96
C LEU A 210 -17.20 -9.25 3.40
N ASP A 211 -18.41 -8.75 3.14
CA ASP A 211 -19.48 -9.53 2.50
C ASP A 211 -19.09 -9.93 1.07
N SER A 212 -18.49 -9.01 0.32
CA SER A 212 -17.91 -9.30 -1.00
C SER A 212 -16.83 -10.39 -0.93
N ALA A 213 -15.91 -10.29 0.03
CA ALA A 213 -14.85 -11.28 0.23
C ALA A 213 -15.39 -12.65 0.66
N ALA A 214 -16.36 -12.68 1.56
CA ALA A 214 -17.05 -13.88 2.02
C ALA A 214 -17.80 -14.58 0.87
N SER A 215 -18.53 -13.80 0.07
CA SER A 215 -19.26 -14.29 -1.10
C SER A 215 -18.32 -14.86 -2.17
N LEU A 216 -17.28 -14.11 -2.55
CA LEU A 216 -16.31 -14.58 -3.56
C LEU A 216 -15.53 -15.80 -3.09
N GLY A 217 -15.18 -15.85 -1.80
CA GLY A 217 -14.48 -16.97 -1.18
C GLY A 217 -15.36 -18.16 -0.79
N ASN A 218 -16.68 -18.07 -0.99
CA ASN A 218 -17.69 -19.05 -0.54
C ASN A 218 -17.46 -19.50 0.92
N MET A 219 -17.36 -18.53 1.84
CA MET A 219 -16.94 -18.77 3.22
C MET A 219 -17.63 -17.82 4.21
N PRO A 220 -17.71 -18.16 5.51
CA PRO A 220 -18.22 -17.24 6.52
C PRO A 220 -17.30 -16.02 6.70
N ARG A 221 -17.84 -14.95 7.30
CA ARG A 221 -17.13 -13.71 7.69
C ARG A 221 -16.14 -13.89 8.84
N ARG A 222 -15.32 -14.93 8.77
CA ARG A 222 -14.20 -15.13 9.70
C ARG A 222 -13.00 -14.41 9.13
N VAL A 223 -12.35 -13.60 9.94
CA VAL A 223 -11.23 -12.76 9.51
C VAL A 223 -9.97 -13.04 10.30
N SER A 224 -8.82 -12.84 9.67
CA SER A 224 -7.54 -12.72 10.36
C SER A 224 -6.76 -11.55 9.79
N TYR A 225 -6.29 -10.65 10.65
CA TYR A 225 -5.39 -9.58 10.24
C TYR A 225 -3.99 -10.13 10.01
N VAL A 226 -3.43 -9.83 8.85
CA VAL A 226 -2.09 -10.21 8.46
C VAL A 226 -1.21 -8.97 8.47
N ARG A 227 -0.46 -8.83 9.56
CA ARG A 227 0.44 -7.70 9.77
C ARG A 227 1.86 -8.05 9.34
N PRO A 228 2.65 -7.07 8.88
CA PRO A 228 4.07 -7.27 8.65
C PRO A 228 4.75 -7.77 9.92
N PRO A 229 5.69 -8.73 9.81
CA PRO A 229 6.38 -9.27 10.96
C PRO A 229 7.17 -8.16 11.66
N ARG A 230 6.79 -7.84 12.91
CA ARG A 230 7.60 -6.95 13.76
C ARG A 230 9.04 -7.47 13.87
N PRO A 231 10.07 -6.59 13.78
CA PRO A 231 11.45 -6.98 14.02
C PRO A 231 11.59 -7.69 15.36
N ALA A 232 12.36 -8.78 15.42
CA ALA A 232 12.52 -9.60 16.64
C ALA A 232 12.96 -8.76 17.86
N ARG A 233 13.80 -7.74 17.65
CA ARG A 233 14.24 -6.80 18.70
C ARG A 233 13.11 -6.02 19.38
N LEU A 234 12.08 -5.61 18.62
CA LEU A 234 10.92 -4.91 19.16
C LEU A 234 10.00 -5.87 19.92
N ARG A 235 9.91 -7.13 19.49
CA ARG A 235 9.19 -8.17 20.23
C ARG A 235 9.84 -8.48 21.58
N LEU A 236 11.18 -8.46 21.66
CA LEU A 236 11.90 -8.63 22.92
C LEU A 236 11.66 -7.43 23.85
N LEU A 237 11.71 -6.21 23.31
CA LEU A 237 11.48 -4.99 24.07
C LEU A 237 10.06 -4.95 24.66
N ASP A 238 9.04 -5.29 23.87
CA ASP A 238 7.65 -5.36 24.35
C ASP A 238 7.48 -6.41 25.45
N ARG A 239 8.15 -7.57 25.36
CA ARG A 239 8.13 -8.59 26.42
C ARG A 239 8.82 -8.12 27.69
N PHE A 240 9.91 -7.38 27.54
CA PHE A 240 10.63 -6.80 28.67
C PHE A 240 9.81 -5.68 29.34
N VAL A 241 9.21 -4.79 28.56
CA VAL A 241 8.31 -3.73 29.05
C VAL A 241 7.05 -4.31 29.68
N GLY A 242 6.46 -5.35 29.08
CA GLY A 242 5.32 -6.06 29.66
C GLY A 242 5.66 -6.71 31.00
N TRP A 243 6.79 -7.41 31.08
CA TRP A 243 7.30 -7.97 32.35
C TRP A 243 7.61 -6.89 33.39
N ALA A 244 8.20 -5.76 32.98
CA ALA A 244 8.47 -4.62 33.86
C ALA A 244 7.17 -3.97 34.38
N MET A 245 6.11 -3.91 33.58
CA MET A 245 4.82 -3.41 34.04
C MET A 245 4.10 -4.41 34.95
N GLU A 246 4.12 -5.70 34.62
CA GLU A 246 3.55 -6.76 35.48
C GLU A 246 4.23 -6.78 36.86
N SER A 247 5.56 -6.65 36.91
CA SER A 247 6.31 -6.59 38.18
C SER A 247 5.99 -5.33 38.99
N VAL A 248 5.78 -4.18 38.36
CA VAL A 248 5.32 -2.96 39.04
C VAL A 248 3.88 -3.10 39.55
N GLU A 249 3.01 -3.79 38.80
CA GLU A 249 1.63 -4.09 39.21
C GLU A 249 1.60 -5.07 40.42
N GLU A 250 2.46 -6.09 40.42
CA GLU A 250 2.62 -7.02 41.54
C GLU A 250 3.17 -6.31 42.78
N GLU A 251 4.13 -5.41 42.62
CA GLU A 251 4.74 -4.66 43.72
C GLU A 251 3.76 -3.64 44.30
N THR A 252 2.98 -2.93 43.46
CA THR A 252 1.94 -2.00 43.91
C THR A 252 0.76 -2.71 44.59
N ALA A 253 0.34 -3.89 44.11
CA ALA A 253 -0.66 -4.71 44.78
C ALA A 253 -0.18 -5.19 46.17
N THR A 254 1.11 -5.52 46.30
CA THR A 254 1.72 -5.95 47.57
C THR A 254 1.86 -4.80 48.58
N VAL A 255 2.20 -3.59 48.11
CA VAL A 255 2.33 -2.39 48.94
C VAL A 255 0.96 -1.86 49.40
N VAL A 256 -0.05 -1.88 48.53
CA VAL A 256 -1.43 -1.51 48.90
C VAL A 256 -2.05 -2.55 49.85
N GLY A 257 -1.78 -3.83 49.64
CA GLY A 257 -2.20 -4.91 50.54
C GLY A 257 -1.61 -4.80 51.95
N ARG A 258 -0.34 -4.37 52.09
CA ARG A 258 0.29 -4.16 53.41
C ARG A 258 -0.23 -2.95 54.19
N ARG A 259 -0.79 -1.95 53.52
CA ARG A 259 -1.37 -0.76 54.19
C ARG A 259 -2.76 -0.98 54.78
N LEU A 260 -3.48 -2.02 54.35
CA LEU A 260 -4.83 -2.32 54.85
C LEU A 260 -4.85 -3.19 56.13
N TRP A 261 -3.69 -3.62 56.63
CA TRP A 261 -3.56 -4.41 57.87
C TRP A 261 -3.01 -3.61 59.08
N TYR A 262 -2.78 -2.31 58.91
CA TYR A 262 -2.28 -1.40 59.96
C TYR A 262 -3.26 -0.26 60.29
N MET A 263 -4.56 -0.45 60.02
CA MET A 263 -5.66 0.36 60.53
C MET A 263 -6.67 -0.55 61.23
#